data_AF-A0A1F6EI80-F1
#
_entry.id   AF-A0A1F6EI80-F1
#
_cell.length_a   1.000
_cell.length_b   1.000
_cell.length_c   1.000
_cell.angle_alpha   90.00
_cell.angle_beta   90.00
_cell.angle_gamma   90.00
#
_symmetry.space_group_name_H-M   'P 1'
#
loop_
_entity.id
_entity.type
_entity.pdbx_description
1 polymer ?
#
loop_
_entity_poly.entity_id
_entity_poly.type
_entity_poly.pdbx_seq_one_letter_code
_entity_poly.pdbx_strand_id
1 'polypeptide(L)'
;MPWAVAGEWVHESYNTVFGISVRIAVASLVAFVIAEYQDVFAFFFFREKWGTRFFWLRSNLSNLWSQFLDTIIFMVIAFYGVYSNEALVSLIISWWLFKVGMGVLYTPLSYVGLWLLREKEGVQA
;
A
#
# COMPACT_ATOMS: atom_id res chain seq x y z
N MET A 1 -32.61 8.81 27.51
CA MET A 1 -31.52 8.32 28.39
C MET A 1 -30.70 7.30 27.61
N PRO A 2 -29.40 7.11 27.90
CA PRO A 2 -28.55 6.17 27.14
C PRO A 2 -29.05 4.71 27.15
N TRP A 3 -29.92 4.33 28.07
CA TRP A 3 -30.58 3.02 28.18
C TRP A 3 -32.04 3.00 27.66
N ALA A 4 -32.46 4.04 26.93
CA ALA A 4 -33.78 4.07 26.32
C ALA A 4 -33.77 3.26 25.02
N VAL A 5 -34.83 2.49 24.77
CA VAL A 5 -35.01 1.64 23.56
C VAL A 5 -34.85 2.45 22.26
N ALA A 6 -35.16 3.75 22.29
CA ALA A 6 -34.91 4.69 21.18
C ALA A 6 -33.42 4.89 20.83
N GLY A 7 -32.49 4.37 21.62
CA GLY A 7 -31.04 4.39 21.38
C GLY A 7 -30.45 3.05 20.89
N GLU A 8 -31.26 2.01 20.70
CA GLU A 8 -30.77 0.70 20.22
C GLU A 8 -30.08 0.77 18.85
N TRP A 9 -30.53 1.68 17.98
CA TRP A 9 -29.88 1.94 16.68
C TRP A 9 -28.42 2.39 16.83
N VAL A 10 -28.07 3.07 17.94
CA VAL A 10 -26.70 3.49 18.25
C VAL A 10 -25.84 2.27 18.59
N HIS A 11 -26.39 1.31 19.35
CA HIS A 11 -25.69 0.07 19.69
C HIS A 11 -25.42 -0.80 18.47
N GLU A 12 -26.38 -0.90 17.55
CA GLU A 12 -26.23 -1.66 16.31
C GLU A 12 -25.20 -1.00 15.36
N SER A 13 -25.25 0.33 15.22
CA SER A 13 -24.26 1.09 14.44
C SER A 13 -22.86 0.98 15.05
N TYR A 14 -22.75 1.03 16.38
CA TYR A 14 -21.47 0.88 17.10
C TYR A 14 -20.86 -0.50 16.85
N ASN A 15 -21.65 -1.57 16.99
CA ASN A 15 -21.18 -2.93 16.71
C ASN A 15 -20.73 -3.11 15.25
N THR A 16 -21.43 -2.48 14.30
CA THR A 16 -21.07 -2.54 12.88
C THR A 16 -19.73 -1.86 12.62
N VAL A 17 -19.54 -0.64 13.13
CA VAL A 17 -18.29 0.11 12.97
C VAL A 17 -17.13 -0.63 13.63
N PHE A 18 -17.28 -1.06 14.88
CA PHE A 18 -16.22 -1.77 15.59
C PHE A 18 -15.91 -3.14 14.98
N GLY A 19 -16.91 -3.86 14.47
CA GLY A 19 -16.71 -5.13 13.77
C GLY A 19 -15.87 -4.96 12.51
N ILE A 20 -16.16 -3.92 11.71
CA ILE A 20 -15.36 -3.57 10.52
C ILE A 20 -13.97 -3.11 10.94
N SER A 21 -13.85 -2.27 11.98
CA SER A 21 -12.55 -1.76 12.46
C SER A 21 -11.61 -2.88 12.93
N VAL A 22 -12.10 -3.85 13.70
CA VAL A 22 -11.30 -5.00 14.16
C VAL A 22 -10.86 -5.85 12.97
N ARG A 23 -11.76 -6.10 12.02
CA ARG A 23 -11.44 -6.83 10.79
C ARG A 23 -10.36 -6.12 9.97
N ILE A 24 -10.46 -4.80 9.80
CA ILE A 24 -9.44 -4.00 9.12
C ILE A 24 -8.12 -4.04 9.88
N ALA A 25 -8.13 -3.95 11.22
CA ALA A 25 -6.91 -4.02 12.01
C ALA A 25 -6.18 -5.36 11.84
N VAL A 26 -6.90 -6.48 11.90
CA VAL A 26 -6.34 -7.82 11.65
C VAL A 26 -5.83 -7.93 10.21
N ALA A 27 -6.60 -7.44 9.23
CA ALA A 27 -6.19 -7.43 7.83
C ALA A 27 -4.90 -6.63 7.62
N SER A 28 -4.77 -5.45 8.22
CA SER A 28 -3.57 -4.62 8.16
C SER A 28 -2.35 -5.34 8.74
N LEU A 29 -2.49 -5.99 9.90
CA LEU A 29 -1.38 -6.72 10.53
C LEU A 29 -0.90 -7.88 9.67
N VAL A 30 -1.83 -8.68 9.15
CA VAL A 30 -1.49 -9.83 8.30
C VAL A 30 -0.91 -9.38 6.97
N ALA A 31 -1.53 -8.37 6.33
CA ALA A 31 -1.03 -7.81 5.08
C ALA A 31 0.37 -7.22 5.27
N PHE A 32 0.61 -6.49 6.36
CA PHE A 32 1.92 -5.92 6.69
C PHE A 32 3.00 -6.99 6.79
N VAL A 33 2.76 -8.06 7.56
CA VAL A 33 3.72 -9.15 7.73
C VAL A 33 4.02 -9.81 6.38
N ILE A 34 2.99 -10.14 5.59
CA ILE A 34 3.19 -10.79 4.29
C ILE A 34 3.88 -9.84 3.30
N ALA A 35 3.54 -8.55 3.32
CA ALA A 35 4.13 -7.53 2.46
C ALA A 35 5.63 -7.35 2.76
N GLU A 36 6.04 -7.33 4.03
CA GLU A 36 7.45 -7.25 4.40
C GLU A 36 8.26 -8.44 3.85
N TYR A 37 7.78 -9.67 4.02
CA TYR A 37 8.46 -10.85 3.47
C TYR A 37 8.53 -10.81 1.93
N GLN A 38 7.44 -10.40 1.29
CA GLN A 38 7.35 -10.33 -0.17
C GLN A 38 8.25 -9.24 -0.75
N ASP A 39 8.36 -8.09 -0.09
CA ASP A 39 9.20 -6.99 -0.53
C ASP A 39 10.69 -7.37 -0.48
N VAL A 40 11.09 -8.07 0.60
CA VAL A 40 12.45 -8.62 0.73
C VAL A 40 12.72 -9.66 -0.37
N PHE A 41 11.77 -10.57 -0.63
CA PHE A 41 11.91 -11.57 -1.69
C PHE A 41 12.03 -10.91 -3.08
N ALA A 42 11.20 -9.92 -3.38
CA ALA A 42 11.25 -9.18 -4.63
C ALA A 42 12.61 -8.47 -4.78
N PHE A 43 13.08 -7.78 -3.74
CA PHE A 43 14.36 -7.08 -3.76
C PHE A 43 15.53 -8.02 -4.11
N PHE A 44 15.61 -9.19 -3.47
CA PHE A 44 16.66 -10.17 -3.76
C PHE A 44 16.51 -10.81 -5.13
N PHE A 45 15.28 -11.16 -5.55
CA PHE A 45 15.01 -11.74 -6.87
C PHE A 45 15.42 -10.79 -8.00
N PHE A 46 15.08 -9.50 -7.89
CA PHE A 46 15.44 -8.51 -8.91
C PHE A 46 16.92 -8.13 -8.87
N ARG A 47 17.58 -8.21 -7.70
CA ARG A 47 19.03 -8.03 -7.57
C ARG A 47 19.82 -9.13 -8.31
N GLU A 48 19.32 -10.36 -8.32
CA GLU A 48 20.00 -11.49 -8.94
C GLU A 48 19.77 -11.57 -10.45
N LYS A 49 18.58 -11.18 -10.94
CA LYS A 49 18.21 -11.29 -12.36
C LYS A 49 18.74 -10.18 -13.27
N TRP A 50 18.93 -8.95 -12.77
CA TRP A 50 19.28 -7.79 -13.59
C TRP A 50 20.56 -7.14 -13.05
N GLY A 51 21.69 -7.36 -13.74
CA GLY A 51 22.99 -6.78 -13.39
C GLY A 51 23.06 -5.24 -13.36
N THR A 52 24.27 -4.68 -13.31
CA THR A 52 24.56 -3.27 -12.91
C THR A 52 24.06 -2.15 -13.82
N ARG A 53 23.46 -2.43 -15.00
CA ARG A 53 23.31 -1.43 -16.07
C ARG A 53 22.10 -0.50 -15.96
N PHE A 54 21.04 -0.87 -15.22
CA PHE A 54 19.82 -0.05 -15.06
C PHE A 54 19.26 -0.07 -13.63
N PHE A 55 20.02 0.45 -12.65
CA PHE A 55 19.64 0.51 -11.23
C PHE A 55 18.24 1.10 -10.99
N TRP A 56 17.90 2.16 -11.71
CA TRP A 56 16.68 2.92 -11.48
C TRP A 56 15.43 2.19 -11.97
N LEU A 57 15.50 1.57 -13.15
CA LEU A 57 14.38 0.86 -13.75
C LEU A 57 14.01 -0.38 -12.92
N ARG A 58 15.00 -1.12 -12.42
CA ARG A 58 14.74 -2.28 -11.54
C ARG A 58 14.15 -1.87 -10.19
N SER A 59 14.59 -0.75 -9.62
CA SER A 59 14.06 -0.29 -8.33
C SER A 59 12.60 0.13 -8.44
N ASN A 60 12.26 0.87 -9.50
CA ASN A 60 10.87 1.25 -9.74
C ASN A 60 10.01 0.02 -10.06
N LEU A 61 10.49 -0.90 -10.89
CA LEU A 61 9.72 -2.11 -11.25
C LEU A 61 9.52 -3.05 -10.06
N SER A 62 10.54 -3.23 -9.21
CA SER A 62 10.43 -3.99 -7.95
C SER A 62 9.42 -3.34 -7.02
N ASN A 63 9.49 -2.02 -6.82
CA ASN A 63 8.52 -1.29 -6.00
C ASN A 63 7.10 -1.42 -6.54
N LEU A 64 6.92 -1.35 -7.87
CA LEU A 64 5.60 -1.54 -8.50
C LEU A 64 5.04 -2.94 -8.25
N TRP A 65 5.88 -3.96 -8.33
CA TRP A 65 5.48 -5.35 -8.10
C TRP A 65 5.18 -5.63 -6.63
N SER A 66 6.03 -5.17 -5.71
CA SER A 66 5.80 -5.28 -4.26
C SER A 66 4.52 -4.57 -3.85
N GLN A 67 4.28 -3.34 -4.34
CA GLN A 67 3.07 -2.58 -4.04
C GLN A 67 1.80 -3.22 -4.61
N PHE A 68 1.89 -3.88 -5.76
CA PHE A 68 0.77 -4.61 -6.34
C PHE A 68 0.32 -5.74 -5.42
N LEU A 69 1.27 -6.56 -4.99
CA LEU A 69 1.02 -7.71 -4.11
C LEU A 69 0.52 -7.27 -2.74
N ASP A 70 1.14 -6.24 -2.14
CA ASP A 70 0.66 -5.59 -0.92
C ASP A 70 -0.82 -5.19 -1.03
N THR A 71 -1.16 -4.46 -2.09
CA THR A 71 -2.52 -3.94 -2.29
C THR A 71 -3.54 -5.07 -2.50
N ILE A 72 -3.18 -6.12 -3.24
CA ILE A 72 -4.04 -7.29 -3.42
C ILE A 72 -4.28 -7.99 -2.08
N ILE A 73 -3.22 -8.31 -1.36
CA ILE A 73 -3.29 -9.09 -0.13
C ILE A 73 -4.11 -8.33 0.91
N PHE A 74 -3.87 -7.03 1.07
CA PHE A 74 -4.65 -6.17 1.93
C PHE A 74 -6.13 -6.15 1.52
N MET A 75 -6.44 -5.87 0.25
CA MET A 75 -7.82 -5.75 -0.21
C MET A 75 -8.60 -7.06 -0.09
N VAL A 76 -7.96 -8.19 -0.38
CA VAL A 76 -8.58 -9.51 -0.20
C VAL A 76 -8.85 -9.75 1.29
N ILE A 77 -7.88 -9.60 2.19
CA ILE A 77 -8.12 -9.93 3.61
C ILE A 77 -9.13 -8.95 4.24
N ALA A 78 -9.00 -7.66 3.96
CA ALA A 78 -9.86 -6.63 4.54
C ALA A 78 -11.30 -6.70 4.03
N PHE A 79 -11.51 -6.99 2.75
CA PHE A 79 -12.80 -6.76 2.09
C PHE A 79 -13.46 -8.00 1.48
N TYR A 80 -12.81 -9.16 1.49
CA TYR A 80 -13.40 -10.39 0.93
C TYR A 80 -14.68 -10.80 1.65
N GLY A 81 -15.82 -10.85 0.94
CA GLY A 81 -17.13 -11.10 1.52
C GLY A 81 -17.84 -9.87 2.13
N VAL A 82 -17.25 -8.67 2.03
CA VAL A 82 -17.96 -7.39 2.26
C VAL A 82 -18.44 -6.80 0.95
N TYR A 83 -17.55 -6.78 -0.05
CA TYR A 83 -17.85 -6.30 -1.41
C TYR A 83 -17.96 -7.48 -2.39
N SER A 84 -18.66 -7.27 -3.51
CA SER A 84 -18.69 -8.24 -4.60
C SER A 84 -17.28 -8.41 -5.19
N ASN A 85 -16.99 -9.60 -5.72
CA ASN A 85 -15.67 -9.90 -6.31
C ASN A 85 -15.31 -8.92 -7.43
N GLU A 86 -16.28 -8.50 -8.24
CA GLU A 86 -16.08 -7.50 -9.29
C GLU A 86 -15.71 -6.13 -8.74
N ALA A 87 -16.40 -5.67 -7.69
CA ALA A 87 -16.08 -4.41 -7.03
C ALA A 87 -14.70 -4.46 -6.36
N LEU A 88 -14.34 -5.59 -5.74
CA LEU A 88 -13.06 -5.79 -5.09
C LEU A 88 -11.90 -5.72 -6.11
N VAL A 89 -12.04 -6.39 -7.26
CA VAL A 89 -11.03 -6.32 -8.33
C VAL A 89 -10.92 -4.91 -8.89
N SER A 90 -12.04 -4.22 -9.12
CA SER A 90 -12.05 -2.83 -9.57
C SER A 90 -11.34 -1.90 -8.58
N LEU A 91 -11.58 -2.07 -7.28
CA LEU A 91 -10.91 -1.33 -6.22
C LEU A 91 -9.40 -1.59 -6.19
N ILE A 92 -8.98 -2.86 -6.26
CA ILE A 92 -7.56 -3.23 -6.30
C ILE A 92 -6.87 -2.54 -7.47
N ILE A 93 -7.43 -2.65 -8.68
CA ILE A 93 -6.82 -2.10 -9.89
C ILE A 93 -6.76 -0.58 -9.81
N SER A 94 -7.84 0.07 -9.36
CA SER A 94 -7.91 1.52 -9.26
C SER A 94 -6.91 2.06 -8.24
N TRP A 95 -6.83 1.44 -7.06
CA TRP A 95 -5.85 1.82 -6.03
C TRP A 95 -4.42 1.55 -6.44
N TRP A 96 -4.19 0.42 -7.12
CA TRP A 96 -2.86 0.10 -7.64
C TRP A 96 -2.43 1.11 -8.70
N LEU A 97 -3.26 1.40 -9.70
CA LEU A 97 -2.96 2.40 -10.73
C LEU A 97 -2.71 3.79 -10.12
N PHE A 98 -3.47 4.17 -9.10
CA PHE A 98 -3.25 5.41 -8.37
C PHE A 98 -1.87 5.40 -7.68
N LYS A 99 -1.51 4.33 -6.94
CA LYS A 99 -0.18 4.18 -6.33
C LYS A 99 0.94 4.23 -7.37
N VAL A 100 0.78 3.56 -8.52
CA VAL A 100 1.74 3.59 -9.64
C VAL A 100 1.91 5.00 -10.17
N GLY A 101 0.81 5.70 -10.47
CA GLY A 101 0.83 7.08 -10.97
C GLY A 101 1.52 8.02 -9.98
N MET A 102 1.17 7.93 -8.71
CA MET A 102 1.83 8.69 -7.64
C MET A 102 3.32 8.36 -7.55
N GLY A 103 3.70 7.08 -7.59
CA GLY A 103 5.09 6.65 -7.56
C GLY A 103 5.92 7.26 -8.68
N VAL A 104 5.40 7.23 -9.91
CA VAL A 104 6.06 7.84 -11.09
C VAL A 104 6.18 9.36 -10.97
N LEU A 105 5.23 10.02 -10.30
CA LEU A 105 5.30 11.47 -10.02
C LEU A 105 6.32 11.80 -8.91
N TYR A 106 6.47 10.95 -7.90
CA TYR A 106 7.43 11.15 -6.83
C TYR A 106 8.88 11.00 -7.29
N THR A 107 9.16 10.11 -8.24
CA THR A 107 10.54 9.88 -8.68
C THR A 107 11.22 11.12 -9.29
N PRO A 108 10.63 11.88 -10.23
CA PRO A 108 11.22 13.14 -10.71
C PRO A 108 11.28 14.21 -9.63
N LEU A 109 10.27 14.29 -8.75
CA LEU A 109 10.27 15.25 -7.63
C LEU A 109 11.43 14.99 -6.67
N SER A 110 11.78 13.73 -6.42
CA SER A 110 12.92 13.36 -5.59
C SER A 110 14.27 13.81 -6.18
N TYR A 111 14.44 13.75 -7.51
CA TYR A 111 15.63 14.28 -8.18
C TYR A 111 15.71 15.80 -8.11
N VAL A 112 14.59 16.51 -8.26
CA VAL A 112 14.54 17.96 -8.08
C VAL A 112 14.91 18.34 -6.64
N GLY A 113 14.40 17.60 -5.65
CA GLY A 113 14.78 17.77 -4.25
C GLY A 113 16.29 17.59 -4.03
N LEU A 114 16.87 16.52 -4.57
CA LEU A 114 18.33 16.29 -4.50
C LEU A 114 19.14 17.38 -5.21
N TRP A 115 18.64 17.93 -6.32
CA TRP A 115 19.30 19.03 -7.02
C TRP A 115 19.30 20.32 -6.17
N LEU A 116 18.16 20.66 -5.56
CA LEU A 116 18.02 21.82 -4.67
C LEU A 116 18.86 21.71 -3.39
N LEU A 117 18.99 20.49 -2.84
CA LEU A 117 19.81 20.22 -1.65
C LEU A 117 21.31 20.23 -1.98
N ARG A 118 21.72 19.70 -3.14
CA ARG A 118 23.12 19.76 -3.61
C ARG A 118 23.62 21.18 -3.81
N GLU A 119 22.75 22.13 -4.14
CA GLU A 119 23.13 23.54 -4.30
C GLU A 119 23.47 24.22 -2.95
N LYS A 120 23.05 23.64 -1.81
CA LYS A 120 23.42 24.12 -0.47
C LYS A 120 24.64 23.45 0.15
N GLU A 121 25.02 22.26 -0.33
CA GLU A 121 26.24 21.57 0.09
C GLU A 121 27.39 21.85 -0.88
N GLY A 122 28.03 23.02 -0.73
CA GLY A 122 29.29 23.36 -1.39
C GLY A 122 30.50 22.53 -0.89
N VAL A 123 30.43 21.20 -0.88
CA VAL A 123 31.51 20.31 -0.41
C VAL A 123 31.66 19.12 -1.38
N GLN A 124 32.54 19.29 -2.38
CA GLN A 124 33.86 18.64 -2.49
C GLN A 124 33.78 17.12 -2.68
N ALA A 125 33.89 16.72 -3.96
CA ALA A 125 34.48 15.44 -4.36
C ALA A 125 36.00 15.47 -4.19
#